data_AF-A0A7S2EXC3-F1
#
_entry.id   AF-A0A7S2EXC3-F1
#
_cell.length_a   1.000
_cell.length_b   1.000
_cell.length_c   1.000
_cell.angle_alpha   90.00
_cell.angle_beta   90.00
_cell.angle_gamma   90.00
#
_symmetry.space_group_name_H-M   'P 1'
#
loop_
_entity.id
_entity.type
_entity.pdbx_description
1 polymer ?
#
loop_
_entity_poly.entity_id
_entity_poly.type
_entity_poly.pdbx_seq_one_letter_code
_entity_poly.pdbx_strand_id
1 'polypeptide(L)'
;GEPILEFMRSPRATDKVKQDLATVGLSTVMKMIFLHDFVHGDLHPGNIIVDQNRDARGKPYRLNMIDCGLVVELGERDHENLVKILGALVKRDGRLAGQLMVDTAKKCQASELDVELFCRGIQKICKDDEENNFLESVGDYLADICYLACKHKVKLEASFINAALACEIMEGLASSLYPEMKVQKIAMPMVARAEMMHMLHLK
;
A
#
# COMPACT_ATOMS: atom_id res chain seq x y z
N GLY A 1 10.71 -21.07 13.79
CA GLY A 1 9.64 -20.56 12.91
C GLY A 1 9.55 -21.35 11.63
N GLU A 2 8.41 -21.29 10.96
CA GLU A 2 8.11 -21.92 9.68
C GLU A 2 7.52 -20.88 8.70
N PRO A 3 7.64 -21.05 7.36
CA PRO A 3 7.08 -20.12 6.38
C PRO A 3 5.58 -19.89 6.59
N ILE A 4 5.09 -18.66 6.40
CA ILE A 4 3.71 -18.30 6.73
C ILE A 4 2.68 -19.15 5.99
N LEU A 5 2.87 -19.42 4.69
CA LEU A 5 1.92 -20.25 3.93
C LEU A 5 1.87 -21.71 4.42
N GLU A 6 2.98 -22.22 4.93
CA GLU A 6 3.06 -23.57 5.50
C GLU A 6 2.36 -23.60 6.87
N PHE A 7 2.61 -22.60 7.71
CA PHE A 7 1.92 -22.41 8.98
C PHE A 7 0.39 -22.35 8.80
N MET A 8 -0.08 -21.68 7.74
CA MET A 8 -1.51 -21.49 7.45
C MET A 8 -2.27 -22.76 7.06
N ARG A 9 -1.54 -23.80 6.64
CA ARG A 9 -2.10 -25.14 6.39
C ARG A 9 -2.14 -26.02 7.63
N SER A 10 -1.50 -25.59 8.72
CA SER A 10 -1.43 -26.39 9.95
C SER A 10 -2.71 -26.27 10.79
N PRO A 11 -3.05 -27.27 11.62
CA PRO A 11 -4.21 -27.20 12.52
C PRO A 11 -4.15 -26.07 13.56
N ARG A 12 -2.97 -25.47 13.76
CA ARG A 12 -2.75 -24.34 14.69
C ARG A 12 -3.30 -23.02 14.13
N ALA A 13 -3.48 -22.93 12.82
CA ALA A 13 -3.96 -21.77 12.10
C ALA A 13 -5.49 -21.64 12.15
N THR A 14 -6.05 -21.37 13.32
CA THR A 14 -7.46 -21.00 13.46
C THR A 14 -7.77 -19.70 12.70
N ASP A 15 -9.04 -19.45 12.37
CA ASP A 15 -9.44 -18.22 11.64
C ASP A 15 -9.05 -16.96 12.39
N LYS A 16 -9.15 -16.96 13.72
CA LYS A 16 -8.67 -15.85 14.55
C LYS A 16 -7.17 -15.64 14.40
N VAL A 17 -6.37 -16.71 14.40
CA VAL A 17 -4.92 -16.62 14.21
C VAL A 17 -4.58 -16.12 12.80
N LYS A 18 -5.28 -16.61 11.78
CA LYS A 18 -5.16 -16.14 10.39
C LYS A 18 -5.42 -14.64 10.29
N GLN A 19 -6.53 -14.18 10.86
CA GLN A 19 -6.89 -12.77 10.91
C GLN A 19 -5.85 -11.93 11.67
N ASP A 20 -5.37 -12.41 12.82
CA ASP A 20 -4.35 -11.72 13.61
C ASP A 20 -3.03 -11.59 12.84
N LEU A 21 -2.57 -12.66 12.19
CA LEU A 21 -1.35 -12.65 11.39
C LEU A 21 -1.49 -11.74 10.15
N ALA A 22 -2.61 -11.80 9.46
CA ALA A 22 -2.92 -10.93 8.33
C ALA A 22 -2.90 -9.45 8.75
N THR A 23 -3.55 -9.14 9.88
CA THR A 23 -3.59 -7.78 10.46
C THR A 23 -2.18 -7.29 10.83
N VAL A 24 -1.36 -8.13 11.46
CA VAL A 24 0.01 -7.77 11.84
C VAL A 24 0.89 -7.57 10.62
N GLY A 25 0.82 -8.45 9.62
CA GLY A 25 1.56 -8.32 8.37
C GLY A 25 1.20 -7.04 7.63
N LEU A 26 -0.10 -6.83 7.38
CA LEU A 26 -0.64 -5.65 6.73
C LEU A 26 -0.27 -4.35 7.47
N SER A 27 -0.48 -4.30 8.78
CA SER A 27 -0.11 -3.13 9.57
C SER A 27 1.39 -2.87 9.54
N THR A 28 2.24 -3.90 9.39
CA THR A 28 3.69 -3.72 9.34
C THR A 28 4.10 -3.08 8.03
N VAL A 29 3.64 -3.60 6.89
CA VAL A 29 3.91 -3.01 5.56
C VAL A 29 3.41 -1.58 5.46
N MET A 30 2.19 -1.31 5.92
CA MET A 30 1.64 0.05 5.93
C MET A 30 2.51 1.00 6.76
N LYS A 31 3.07 0.57 7.90
CA LYS A 31 3.97 1.41 8.69
C LYS A 31 5.28 1.70 7.97
N MET A 32 5.84 0.71 7.27
CA MET A 32 7.05 0.91 6.46
C MET A 32 6.81 2.06 5.46
N ILE A 33 5.72 1.94 4.68
CA ILE A 33 5.37 2.87 3.61
C ILE A 33 4.98 4.25 4.14
N PHE A 34 4.12 4.33 5.15
CA PHE A 34 3.47 5.58 5.57
C PHE A 34 4.16 6.28 6.75
N LEU A 35 4.83 5.54 7.64
CA LEU A 35 5.37 6.10 8.89
C LEU A 35 6.89 6.06 8.98
N HIS A 36 7.55 5.22 8.19
CA HIS A 36 8.98 4.95 8.33
C HIS A 36 9.81 5.27 7.08
N ASP A 37 9.22 5.80 6.01
CA ASP A 37 9.96 6.26 4.82
C ASP A 37 10.78 5.14 4.13
N PHE A 38 10.25 3.91 4.11
CA PHE A 38 10.86 2.86 3.29
C PHE A 38 9.85 1.86 2.77
N VAL A 39 10.19 1.24 1.65
CA VAL A 39 9.37 0.23 0.99
C VAL A 39 10.18 -1.05 0.85
N HIS A 40 9.56 -2.18 1.19
CA HIS A 40 10.12 -3.50 0.96
C HIS A 40 9.60 -4.04 -0.37
N GLY A 41 10.42 -4.04 -1.41
CA GLY A 41 10.01 -4.36 -2.78
C GLY A 41 9.63 -5.82 -3.03
N ASP A 42 10.02 -6.74 -2.13
CA ASP A 42 9.78 -8.18 -2.32
C ASP A 42 9.37 -8.91 -1.02
N LEU A 43 8.45 -8.31 -0.25
CA LEU A 43 7.96 -8.93 0.98
C LEU A 43 6.86 -9.95 0.71
N HIS A 44 7.13 -10.92 -0.17
CA HIS A 44 6.20 -11.98 -0.50
C HIS A 44 6.11 -13.02 0.65
N PRO A 45 5.09 -13.89 0.69
CA PRO A 45 4.89 -14.83 1.80
C PRO A 45 6.09 -15.76 2.11
N GLY A 46 6.98 -16.00 1.14
CA GLY A 46 8.20 -16.79 1.37
C GLY A 46 9.21 -16.11 2.28
N ASN A 47 9.19 -14.78 2.34
CA ASN A 47 10.03 -13.94 3.18
C ASN A 47 9.41 -13.66 4.56
N ILE A 48 8.38 -14.41 4.95
CA ILE A 48 7.68 -14.24 6.22
C ILE A 48 7.64 -15.57 6.98
N ILE A 49 8.30 -15.59 8.14
CA ILE A 49 8.38 -16.75 9.03
C ILE A 49 7.50 -16.52 10.27
N VAL A 50 6.58 -17.44 10.52
CA VAL A 50 5.77 -17.46 11.74
C VAL A 50 6.52 -18.23 12.82
N ASP A 51 6.64 -17.63 14.00
CA ASP A 51 7.26 -18.27 15.16
C ASP A 51 6.39 -18.13 16.40
N GLN A 52 6.59 -19.02 17.37
CA GLN A 52 5.91 -18.87 18.66
C GLN A 52 6.41 -17.61 19.36
N ASN A 53 5.48 -16.87 19.94
CA ASN A 53 5.78 -15.72 20.77
C ASN A 53 5.55 -16.10 22.22
N ARG A 54 6.62 -16.56 22.87
CA ARG A 54 6.60 -17.06 24.26
C ARG A 54 6.54 -15.94 25.29
N ASP A 55 6.85 -14.72 24.88
CA ASP A 55 7.02 -13.57 25.77
C ASP A 55 5.78 -12.65 25.80
N ALA A 56 4.89 -12.75 24.80
CA ALA A 56 3.70 -11.89 24.71
C ALA A 56 2.44 -12.58 25.24
N ARG A 57 1.90 -12.07 26.36
CA ARG A 57 0.57 -12.47 26.84
C ARG A 57 -0.50 -12.07 25.81
N GLY A 58 -1.20 -13.07 25.27
CA GLY A 58 -2.35 -12.87 24.38
C GLY A 58 -2.04 -12.79 22.88
N LYS A 59 -0.77 -12.84 22.46
CA LYS A 59 -0.38 -12.96 21.04
C LYS A 59 0.58 -14.14 20.88
N PRO A 60 0.08 -15.34 20.58
CA PRO A 60 0.88 -16.57 20.63
C PRO A 60 1.91 -16.70 19.50
N TYR A 61 1.83 -15.84 18.48
CA TYR A 61 2.70 -15.86 17.31
C TYR A 61 3.35 -14.50 17.06
N ARG A 62 4.53 -14.54 16.42
CA ARG A 62 5.25 -13.38 15.88
C ARG A 62 5.58 -13.62 14.42
N LEU A 63 5.60 -12.55 13.64
CA LEU A 63 6.10 -12.56 12.26
C LEU A 63 7.55 -12.12 12.25
N ASN A 64 8.41 -12.91 11.63
CA ASN A 64 9.78 -12.53 11.32
C ASN A 64 9.86 -12.33 9.82
N MET A 65 10.09 -11.09 9.41
CA MET A 65 10.30 -10.73 8.01
C MET A 65 11.80 -10.88 7.72
N ILE A 66 12.11 -11.58 6.65
CA ILE A 66 13.48 -11.86 6.21
C ILE A 66 13.70 -11.26 4.82
N ASP A 67 14.97 -11.23 4.40
CA ASP A 67 15.41 -10.72 3.10
C ASP A 67 15.12 -9.24 2.85
N CYS A 68 16.03 -8.37 3.30
CA CYS A 68 15.95 -6.94 3.05
C CYS A 68 16.66 -6.50 1.75
N GLY A 69 16.93 -7.42 0.81
CA GLY A 69 17.74 -7.15 -0.39
C GLY A 69 17.13 -6.12 -1.35
N LEU A 70 15.81 -5.92 -1.28
CA LEU A 70 15.04 -5.00 -2.12
C LEU A 70 14.33 -3.91 -1.30
N VAL A 71 14.94 -3.47 -0.20
CA VAL A 71 14.45 -2.35 0.59
C VAL A 71 14.96 -1.03 0.00
N VAL A 72 14.05 -0.07 -0.16
CA VAL A 72 14.35 1.27 -0.70
C VAL A 72 13.81 2.33 0.25
N GLU A 73 14.67 3.26 0.66
CA GLU A 73 14.26 4.50 1.33
C GLU A 73 13.86 5.54 0.28
N LEU A 74 12.78 6.29 0.53
CA LEU A 74 12.26 7.27 -0.44
C LEU A 74 12.90 8.64 -0.21
N GLY A 75 13.10 9.01 1.05
CA GLY A 75 13.56 10.31 1.49
C GLY A 75 12.38 11.24 1.78
N GLU A 76 12.59 12.17 2.72
CA GLU A 76 11.54 12.99 3.34
C GLU A 76 10.54 13.60 2.34
N ARG A 77 11.05 14.25 1.27
CA ARG A 77 10.20 14.89 0.26
C ARG A 77 9.38 13.90 -0.56
N ASP A 78 10.00 12.80 -0.98
CA ASP A 78 9.32 11.80 -1.82
C ASP A 78 8.33 10.98 -0.99
N HIS A 79 8.63 10.75 0.29
CA HIS A 79 7.70 10.18 1.25
C HIS A 79 6.50 11.10 1.53
N GLU A 80 6.72 12.41 1.74
CA GLU A 80 5.62 13.36 1.91
C GLU A 80 4.68 13.36 0.68
N ASN A 81 5.25 13.39 -0.53
CA ASN A 81 4.47 13.34 -1.76
C ASN A 81 3.72 12.01 -1.90
N LEU A 82 4.36 10.89 -1.56
CA LEU A 82 3.71 9.59 -1.56
C LEU A 82 2.53 9.54 -0.59
N VAL A 83 2.70 10.03 0.64
CA VAL A 83 1.62 10.09 1.64
C VAL A 83 0.45 10.94 1.13
N LYS A 84 0.71 12.07 0.48
CA LYS A 84 -0.35 12.90 -0.14
C LYS A 84 -1.10 12.15 -1.24
N ILE A 85 -0.37 11.50 -2.15
CA ILE A 85 -0.97 10.76 -3.29
C ILE A 85 -1.82 9.61 -2.77
N LEU A 86 -1.26 8.75 -1.92
CA LEU A 86 -1.97 7.61 -1.35
C LEU A 86 -3.12 8.06 -0.45
N GLY A 87 -2.95 9.14 0.31
CA GLY A 87 -4.01 9.73 1.13
C GLY A 87 -5.19 10.21 0.28
N ALA A 88 -4.93 10.89 -0.84
CA ALA A 88 -5.97 11.32 -1.77
C ALA A 88 -6.70 10.11 -2.40
N LEU A 89 -5.97 9.06 -2.81
CA LEU A 89 -6.56 7.84 -3.37
C LEU A 89 -7.45 7.11 -2.35
N VAL A 90 -6.97 6.92 -1.11
CA VAL A 90 -7.73 6.29 -0.02
C VAL A 90 -8.99 7.10 0.33
N LYS A 91 -8.94 8.44 0.18
CA LYS A 91 -10.09 9.35 0.35
C LYS A 91 -10.97 9.50 -0.91
N ARG A 92 -10.66 8.78 -2.00
CA ARG A 92 -11.35 8.82 -3.30
C ARG A 92 -11.30 10.16 -4.02
N ASP A 93 -10.36 11.03 -3.65
CA ASP A 93 -10.06 12.26 -4.38
C ASP A 93 -9.06 11.98 -5.49
N GLY A 94 -9.54 11.29 -6.53
CA GLY A 94 -8.70 10.88 -7.66
C GLY A 94 -8.20 12.07 -8.49
N ARG A 95 -8.93 13.20 -8.50
CA ARG A 95 -8.43 14.43 -9.14
C ARG A 95 -7.23 15.01 -8.39
N LEU A 96 -7.31 15.12 -7.06
CA LEU A 96 -6.17 15.54 -6.26
C LEU A 96 -5.00 14.55 -6.40
N ALA A 97 -5.26 13.25 -6.35
CA ALA A 97 -4.23 12.24 -6.53
C ALA A 97 -3.52 12.37 -7.90
N GLY A 98 -4.29 12.50 -8.98
CA GLY A 98 -3.74 12.68 -10.33
C GLY A 98 -2.91 13.96 -10.44
N GLN A 99 -3.38 15.06 -9.87
CA GLN A 99 -2.64 16.33 -9.87
C GLN A 99 -1.34 16.20 -9.08
N LEU A 100 -1.37 15.59 -7.89
CA LEU A 100 -0.18 15.36 -7.08
C LEU A 100 0.86 14.48 -7.80
N MET A 101 0.43 13.44 -8.53
CA MET A 101 1.33 12.61 -9.34
C MET A 101 2.04 13.44 -10.42
N VAL A 102 1.31 14.35 -11.07
CA VAL A 102 1.88 15.26 -12.08
C VAL A 102 2.84 16.26 -11.44
N ASP A 103 2.45 16.87 -10.33
CA ASP A 103 3.23 17.91 -9.63
C ASP A 103 4.54 17.37 -9.03
N THR A 104 4.54 16.10 -8.65
CA THR A 104 5.73 15.43 -8.08
C THR A 104 6.77 15.14 -9.18
N ALA A 105 6.34 14.96 -10.43
CA ALA A 105 7.21 14.59 -11.54
C ALA A 105 8.11 15.77 -11.95
N LYS A 106 9.43 15.63 -11.74
CA LYS A 106 10.40 16.71 -11.99
C LYS A 106 10.43 17.21 -13.45
N LYS A 107 10.06 16.36 -14.42
CA LYS A 107 10.00 16.67 -15.86
C LYS A 107 8.92 15.84 -16.55
N CYS A 108 7.79 16.46 -16.85
CA CYS A 108 6.66 15.84 -17.55
C CYS A 108 6.54 16.44 -18.97
N GLN A 109 6.24 15.61 -19.98
CA GLN A 109 6.00 16.08 -21.36
C GLN A 109 4.51 16.29 -21.66
N ALA A 110 3.64 16.07 -20.67
CA ALA A 110 2.20 16.23 -20.80
C ALA A 110 1.83 17.69 -21.08
N SER A 111 0.91 17.90 -22.02
CA SER A 111 0.22 19.18 -22.18
C SER A 111 -0.79 19.40 -21.06
N GLU A 112 -1.32 20.63 -20.92
CA GLU A 112 -2.41 20.90 -19.96
C GLU A 112 -3.63 20.00 -20.19
N LEU A 113 -3.96 19.72 -21.46
CA LEU A 113 -5.05 18.80 -21.82
C LEU A 113 -4.73 17.37 -21.38
N ASP A 114 -3.49 16.92 -21.56
CA ASP A 114 -3.07 15.59 -21.11
C ASP A 114 -3.19 15.44 -19.59
N VAL A 115 -2.77 16.45 -18.83
CA VAL A 115 -2.90 16.49 -17.37
C VAL A 115 -4.36 16.42 -16.94
N GLU A 116 -5.26 17.20 -17.55
CA GLU A 116 -6.69 17.15 -17.24
C GLU A 116 -7.30 15.77 -17.56
N LEU A 117 -6.95 15.20 -18.71
CA LEU A 117 -7.43 13.87 -19.11
C LEU A 117 -6.92 12.78 -18.17
N PHE A 118 -5.65 12.87 -17.74
CA PHE A 118 -5.07 12.00 -16.73
C PHE A 118 -5.83 12.10 -15.41
N CYS A 119 -5.95 13.30 -14.83
CA CYS A 119 -6.64 13.52 -13.55
C CYS A 119 -8.10 13.05 -13.59
N ARG A 120 -8.80 13.29 -14.71
CA ARG A 120 -10.16 12.79 -14.92
C ARG A 120 -10.22 11.26 -15.00
N GLY A 121 -9.22 10.63 -15.61
CA GLY A 121 -9.06 9.17 -15.64
C GLY A 121 -8.87 8.58 -14.25
N ILE A 122 -7.96 9.15 -13.45
CA ILE A 122 -7.73 8.73 -12.06
C ILE A 122 -9.00 8.89 -11.22
N GLN A 123 -9.73 10.00 -11.39
CA GLN A 123 -11.01 10.20 -10.71
C GLN A 123 -12.07 9.16 -11.11
N LYS A 124 -12.06 8.71 -12.37
CA LYS A 124 -12.95 7.66 -12.84
C LYS A 124 -12.61 6.33 -12.16
N ILE A 125 -11.34 5.95 -12.12
CA ILE A 125 -10.86 4.76 -11.40
C ILE A 125 -11.36 4.79 -9.93
N CYS A 126 -11.21 5.91 -9.24
CA CYS A 126 -11.66 6.05 -7.85
C CYS A 126 -13.19 6.02 -7.68
N LYS A 127 -13.97 6.31 -8.73
CA LYS A 127 -15.44 6.32 -8.70
C LYS A 127 -16.04 4.96 -9.03
N ASP A 128 -15.42 4.23 -9.94
CA ASP A 128 -15.87 2.91 -10.38
C ASP A 128 -15.68 1.84 -9.28
N ASP A 129 -14.94 2.15 -8.21
CA ASP A 129 -14.92 1.39 -6.95
C ASP A 129 -16.21 1.63 -6.13
N GLU A 130 -17.23 0.79 -6.35
CA GLU A 130 -18.54 0.90 -5.68
C GLU A 130 -18.51 0.49 -4.19
N GLU A 131 -17.52 -0.30 -3.75
CA GLU A 131 -17.52 -0.92 -2.41
C GLU A 131 -16.55 -0.30 -1.38
N ASN A 132 -15.78 0.73 -1.77
CA ASN A 132 -14.66 1.30 -0.98
C ASN A 132 -13.48 0.32 -0.82
N ASN A 133 -13.24 -0.49 -1.83
CA ASN A 133 -12.21 -1.51 -1.83
C ASN A 133 -10.91 -1.01 -2.50
N PHE A 134 -10.67 0.31 -2.58
CA PHE A 134 -9.50 0.86 -3.27
C PHE A 134 -8.18 0.15 -2.91
N LEU A 135 -8.00 -0.14 -1.61
CA LEU A 135 -6.81 -0.82 -1.10
C LEU A 135 -6.79 -2.35 -1.27
N GLU A 136 -7.92 -2.93 -1.66
CA GLU A 136 -8.10 -4.36 -1.95
C GLU A 136 -8.00 -4.64 -3.45
N SER A 137 -7.79 -3.62 -4.27
CA SER A 137 -7.58 -3.74 -5.72
C SER A 137 -6.51 -2.75 -6.20
N VAL A 138 -5.53 -2.42 -5.35
CA VAL A 138 -4.46 -1.46 -5.70
C VAL A 138 -3.68 -1.96 -6.90
N GLY A 139 -3.47 -3.27 -7.00
CA GLY A 139 -2.80 -3.91 -8.14
C GLY A 139 -3.54 -3.67 -9.45
N ASP A 140 -4.86 -3.87 -9.46
CA ASP A 140 -5.69 -3.64 -10.65
C ASP A 140 -5.67 -2.17 -11.08
N TYR A 141 -5.76 -1.25 -10.11
CA TYR A 141 -5.69 0.18 -10.39
C TYR A 141 -4.30 0.61 -10.86
N LEU A 142 -3.23 -0.03 -10.39
CA LEU A 142 -1.86 0.32 -10.79
C LEU A 142 -1.67 0.15 -12.29
N ALA A 143 -2.22 -0.92 -12.88
CA ALA A 143 -2.17 -1.13 -14.31
C ALA A 143 -2.89 -0.01 -15.08
N ASP A 144 -4.09 0.38 -14.64
CA ASP A 144 -4.87 1.45 -15.25
C ASP A 144 -4.21 2.83 -15.07
N ILE A 145 -3.66 3.13 -13.90
CA ILE A 145 -2.91 4.36 -13.62
C ILE A 145 -1.67 4.42 -14.51
N CYS A 146 -0.91 3.33 -14.63
CA CYS A 146 0.25 3.26 -15.53
C CYS A 146 -0.15 3.40 -17.01
N TYR A 147 -1.27 2.81 -17.41
CA TYR A 147 -1.82 2.97 -18.76
C TYR A 147 -2.18 4.44 -19.05
N LEU A 148 -2.91 5.09 -18.14
CA LEU A 148 -3.26 6.51 -18.26
C LEU A 148 -2.01 7.39 -18.29
N ALA A 149 -1.02 7.10 -17.44
CA ALA A 149 0.23 7.83 -17.39
C ALA A 149 0.99 7.73 -18.72
N CYS A 150 1.11 6.52 -19.29
CA CYS A 150 1.68 6.31 -20.61
C CYS A 150 0.90 7.05 -21.70
N LYS A 151 -0.43 6.91 -21.72
CA LYS A 151 -1.32 7.51 -22.73
C LYS A 151 -1.26 9.03 -22.73
N HIS A 152 -1.20 9.63 -21.56
CA HIS A 152 -1.19 11.08 -21.35
C HIS A 152 0.21 11.63 -21.08
N LYS A 153 1.26 10.84 -21.31
CA LYS A 153 2.67 11.26 -21.19
C LYS A 153 3.01 11.85 -19.81
N VAL A 154 2.28 11.40 -18.79
CA VAL A 154 2.55 11.73 -17.39
C VAL A 154 3.65 10.81 -16.89
N LYS A 155 4.71 11.40 -16.34
CA LYS A 155 5.79 10.63 -15.73
C LYS A 155 5.43 10.33 -14.28
N LEU A 156 5.40 9.05 -13.90
CA LEU A 156 5.24 8.64 -12.50
C LEU A 156 6.62 8.55 -11.84
N GLU A 157 6.72 9.01 -10.59
CA GLU A 157 7.96 8.85 -9.80
C GLU A 157 8.10 7.42 -9.27
N ALA A 158 9.35 6.97 -9.13
CA ALA A 158 9.65 5.60 -8.71
C ALA A 158 9.13 5.28 -7.30
N SER A 159 9.08 6.28 -6.41
CA SER A 159 8.53 6.12 -5.06
C SER A 159 7.07 5.67 -5.07
N PHE A 160 6.25 6.22 -5.95
CA PHE A 160 4.86 5.81 -6.14
C PHE A 160 4.76 4.38 -6.66
N ILE A 161 5.56 4.02 -7.68
CA ILE A 161 5.55 2.67 -8.26
C ILE A 161 5.97 1.62 -7.23
N ASN A 162 7.05 1.88 -6.48
CA ASN A 162 7.53 0.98 -5.44
C ASN A 162 6.46 0.77 -4.36
N ALA A 163 5.83 1.85 -3.90
CA ALA A 163 4.79 1.76 -2.90
C ALA A 163 3.55 1.01 -3.41
N ALA A 164 3.14 1.23 -4.66
CA ALA A 164 2.01 0.53 -5.26
C ALA A 164 2.28 -0.97 -5.40
N LEU A 165 3.47 -1.36 -5.84
CA LEU A 165 3.89 -2.77 -5.90
C LEU A 165 3.93 -3.41 -4.49
N ALA A 166 4.42 -2.69 -3.48
CA ALA A 166 4.41 -3.20 -2.11
C ALA A 166 2.98 -3.35 -1.54
N CYS A 167 2.05 -2.46 -1.91
CA CYS A 167 0.63 -2.62 -1.62
C CYS A 167 0.04 -3.85 -2.32
N GLU A 168 0.38 -4.10 -3.59
CA GLU A 168 -0.07 -5.28 -4.35
C GLU A 168 0.41 -6.59 -3.71
N ILE A 169 1.70 -6.68 -3.32
CA ILE A 169 2.24 -7.85 -2.63
C ILE A 169 1.50 -8.09 -1.30
N MET A 170 1.19 -7.01 -0.58
CA MET A 170 0.48 -7.06 0.69
C MET A 170 -1.00 -7.42 0.53
N GLU A 171 -1.68 -6.97 -0.52
CA GLU A 171 -3.02 -7.41 -0.89
C GLU A 171 -3.04 -8.92 -1.16
N GLY A 172 -2.10 -9.42 -1.97
CA GLY A 172 -1.94 -10.86 -2.25
C GLY A 172 -1.69 -11.68 -0.97
N LEU A 173 -0.87 -11.16 -0.06
CA LEU A 173 -0.66 -11.78 1.26
C LEU A 173 -1.94 -11.76 2.11
N ALA A 174 -2.59 -10.60 2.24
CA ALA A 174 -3.84 -10.42 2.99
C ALA A 174 -4.91 -11.41 2.52
N SER A 175 -5.14 -11.48 1.20
CA SER A 175 -6.09 -12.39 0.56
C SER A 175 -5.72 -13.86 0.81
N SER A 176 -4.43 -14.20 0.76
CA SER A 176 -3.97 -15.57 1.05
C SER A 176 -4.15 -15.99 2.51
N LEU A 177 -4.04 -15.05 3.46
CA LEU A 177 -4.13 -15.33 4.89
C LEU A 177 -5.57 -15.29 5.40
N TYR A 178 -6.33 -14.27 5.00
CA TYR A 178 -7.70 -14.04 5.44
C TYR A 178 -8.49 -13.25 4.37
N PRO A 179 -9.16 -13.94 3.42
CA PRO A 179 -9.85 -13.31 2.28
C PRO A 179 -10.94 -12.29 2.67
N GLU A 180 -11.56 -12.44 3.83
CA GLU A 180 -12.61 -11.52 4.31
C GLU A 180 -12.04 -10.24 4.97
N MET A 181 -10.71 -10.05 4.93
CA MET A 181 -10.07 -8.91 5.56
C MET A 181 -10.40 -7.61 4.84
N LYS A 182 -10.96 -6.64 5.58
CA LYS A 182 -11.19 -5.28 5.07
C LYS A 182 -9.93 -4.43 5.20
N VAL A 183 -9.10 -4.39 4.15
CA VAL A 183 -7.78 -3.73 4.16
C VAL A 183 -7.90 -2.24 4.50
N GLN A 184 -8.95 -1.59 3.98
CA GLN A 184 -9.19 -0.17 4.20
C GLN A 184 -9.31 0.21 5.68
N LYS A 185 -9.90 -0.65 6.52
CA LYS A 185 -10.05 -0.40 7.97
C LYS A 185 -8.71 -0.30 8.69
N ILE A 186 -7.68 -0.98 8.19
CA ILE A 186 -6.34 -0.98 8.78
C ILE A 186 -5.52 0.20 8.24
N ALA A 187 -5.72 0.56 6.97
CA ALA A 187 -4.95 1.60 6.32
C ALA A 187 -5.39 3.02 6.68
N MET A 188 -6.70 3.29 6.81
CA MET A 188 -7.23 4.62 7.14
C MET A 188 -6.56 5.25 8.38
N PRO A 189 -6.41 4.54 9.51
CA PRO A 189 -5.68 5.05 10.67
C PRO A 189 -4.19 5.31 10.40
N MET A 190 -3.55 4.56 9.50
CA MET A 190 -2.13 4.74 9.16
C MET A 190 -1.93 5.98 8.30
N VAL A 191 -2.77 6.18 7.28
CA VAL A 191 -2.80 7.39 6.44
C VAL A 191 -3.03 8.62 7.31
N ALA A 192 -4.03 8.60 8.19
CA ALA A 192 -4.32 9.74 9.06
C ALA A 192 -3.12 10.09 9.97
N ARG A 193 -2.43 9.09 10.52
CA ARG A 193 -1.20 9.30 11.30
C ARG A 193 -0.06 9.87 10.46
N ALA A 194 0.12 9.38 9.24
CA ALA A 194 1.15 9.86 8.34
C ALA A 194 0.92 11.31 7.92
N GLU A 195 -0.32 11.68 7.60
CA GLU A 195 -0.70 13.06 7.30
C GLU A 195 -0.40 13.99 8.48
N MET A 196 -0.72 13.56 9.72
CA MET A 196 -0.37 14.31 10.92
C MET A 196 1.15 14.47 11.11
N MET A 197 1.94 13.42 10.85
CA MET A 197 3.41 13.47 10.94
C MET A 197 4.01 14.50 9.98
N HIS A 198 3.45 14.61 8.78
CA HIS A 198 3.84 15.60 7.77
C HIS A 198 3.16 16.96 7.93
N MET A 199 2.39 17.17 9.01
CA MET A 199 1.59 18.38 9.25
C MET A 199 0.65 18.75 8.09
N LEU A 200 0.23 17.73 7.32
CA LEU A 200 -0.74 17.85 6.24
C LEU A 200 -2.11 17.98 6.88
N HIS A 201 -2.61 19.20 6.96
CA HIS A 201 -3.90 19.45 7.61
C HIS A 201 -5.02 18.79 6.82
N LEU A 202 -5.78 17.93 7.51
CA LEU A 202 -7.11 17.47 7.09
C LEU A 202 -7.99 18.72 6.90
N LYS A 203 -8.17 19.15 5.66
CA LYS A 203 -9.22 20.09 5.28
C LYS A 203 -10.51 19.35 5.00
#